data_AF-A0A965R424-F1
#
_entry.id   AF-A0A965R424-F1
#
_cell.length_a   1.000
_cell.length_b   1.000
_cell.length_c   1.000
_cell.angle_alpha   90.00
_cell.angle_beta   90.00
_cell.angle_gamma   90.00
#
_symmetry.space_group_name_H-M   'P 1'
#
loop_
_entity.id
_entity.type
_entity.pdbx_description
1 polymer ?
#
loop_
_entity_poly.entity_id
_entity_poly.type
_entity_poly.pdbx_seq_one_letter_code
_entity_poly.pdbx_strand_id
1 'polypeptide(L)'
;FDAKTLPSELRSRKIYDHNPEYALVGYTHDEKRDIALEFAEKLNKSTGLVHVIFPLGGLSIPAREGGVFFDPEGDEIMRSTIQSTLRPDITFETSDAHINDLELGALAAQRLLELLNKQKGNEKK
;
A
#
# COMPACT_ATOMS: atom_id res chain seq x y z
N PHE A 1 18.79 1.26 -18.16
CA PHE A 1 19.33 1.83 -16.91
C PHE A 1 20.73 1.28 -16.60
N ASP A 2 21.69 2.08 -16.09
CA ASP A 2 22.99 1.57 -15.62
C ASP A 2 22.98 1.36 -14.09
N ALA A 3 22.95 0.09 -13.65
CA ALA A 3 22.93 -0.29 -12.24
C ALA A 3 24.14 0.21 -11.42
N LYS A 4 25.24 0.61 -12.08
CA LYS A 4 26.41 1.21 -11.41
C LYS A 4 26.15 2.63 -10.91
N THR A 5 25.06 3.26 -11.34
CA THR A 5 24.64 4.59 -10.85
C THR A 5 23.92 4.51 -9.50
N LEU A 6 23.47 3.34 -9.07
CA LEU A 6 22.89 3.15 -7.74
C LEU A 6 23.97 3.27 -6.64
N PRO A 7 23.64 3.83 -5.47
CA PRO A 7 24.45 3.66 -4.26
C PRO A 7 24.76 2.19 -4.00
N SER A 8 25.97 1.90 -3.50
CA SER A 8 26.51 0.54 -3.35
C SER A 8 25.59 -0.41 -2.58
N GLU A 9 25.01 0.10 -1.51
CA GLU A 9 24.10 -0.56 -0.58
C GLU A 9 22.77 -0.98 -1.23
N LEU A 10 22.39 -0.36 -2.35
CA LEU A 10 21.15 -0.67 -3.06
C LEU A 10 21.32 -1.72 -4.16
N ARG A 11 22.55 -1.95 -4.61
CA ARG A 11 22.84 -2.79 -5.79
C ARG A 11 22.56 -4.28 -5.58
N SER A 12 22.55 -4.74 -4.33
CA SER A 12 22.23 -6.13 -3.98
C SER A 12 20.73 -6.40 -3.79
N ARG A 13 19.88 -5.36 -3.90
CA ARG A 13 18.44 -5.48 -3.70
C ARG A 13 17.74 -5.96 -4.99
N LYS A 14 16.45 -6.28 -4.87
CA LYS A 14 15.58 -6.53 -6.03
C LYS A 14 15.53 -5.24 -6.87
N ILE A 15 15.88 -5.30 -8.16
CA ILE A 15 15.88 -4.14 -9.06
C ILE A 15 14.94 -4.42 -10.23
N TYR A 16 14.06 -3.46 -10.51
CA TYR A 16 13.19 -3.46 -11.68
C TYR A 16 13.63 -2.37 -12.65
N ASP A 17 14.08 -2.74 -13.84
CA ASP A 17 14.39 -1.78 -14.92
C ASP A 17 13.07 -1.28 -15.51
N HIS A 18 12.58 -0.13 -15.01
CA HIS A 18 11.28 0.39 -15.39
C HIS A 18 11.31 1.00 -16.78
N ASN A 19 12.36 1.78 -17.06
CA ASN A 19 12.63 2.37 -18.36
C ASN A 19 14.14 2.72 -18.47
N PRO A 20 14.64 3.18 -19.63
CA PRO A 20 16.06 3.47 -19.80
C PRO A 20 16.67 4.43 -18.76
N GLU A 21 15.86 5.35 -18.21
CA GLU A 21 16.28 6.39 -17.27
C GLU A 21 16.13 5.98 -15.79
N TYR A 22 15.14 5.14 -15.47
CA TYR A 22 14.77 4.83 -14.09
C TYR A 22 14.74 3.32 -13.82
N ALA A 23 15.35 2.93 -12.70
CA ALA A 23 15.07 1.65 -12.07
C ALA A 23 14.43 1.85 -10.70
N LEU A 24 13.59 0.89 -10.33
CA LEU A 24 12.99 0.82 -9.00
C LEU A 24 13.78 -0.18 -8.17
N VAL A 25 14.01 0.16 -6.91
CA VAL A 25 14.67 -0.70 -5.94
C VAL A 25 13.62 -1.20 -4.96
N GLY A 26 13.51 -2.52 -4.83
CA GLY A 26 12.58 -3.15 -3.92
C GLY A 26 12.94 -2.85 -2.47
N TYR A 27 11.90 -2.62 -1.65
CA TYR A 27 12.04 -2.47 -0.21
C TYR A 27 12.42 -3.78 0.46
N THR A 28 13.22 -3.67 1.50
CA THR A 28 13.44 -4.73 2.50
C THR A 28 12.20 -4.90 3.39
N HIS A 29 12.13 -6.01 4.12
CA HIS A 29 11.04 -6.24 5.07
C HIS A 29 11.00 -5.21 6.20
N ASP A 30 12.16 -4.74 6.68
CA ASP A 30 12.24 -3.70 7.69
C ASP A 30 11.73 -2.36 7.13
N GLU A 31 12.15 -1.97 5.93
CA GLU A 31 11.62 -0.77 5.26
C GLU A 31 10.10 -0.86 5.04
N LYS A 32 9.57 -2.04 4.69
CA LYS A 32 8.11 -2.25 4.57
C LYS A 32 7.39 -2.04 5.90
N ARG A 33 7.96 -2.52 7.02
CA ARG A 33 7.44 -2.30 8.37
C ARG A 33 7.47 -0.82 8.74
N ASP A 34 8.58 -0.13 8.49
CA ASP A 34 8.74 1.29 8.81
C ASP A 34 7.75 2.15 8.02
N ILE A 35 7.56 1.85 6.72
CA ILE A 35 6.55 2.50 5.88
C ILE A 35 5.13 2.23 6.41
N ALA A 36 4.83 1.00 6.83
CA ALA A 36 3.53 0.64 7.40
C ALA A 36 3.22 1.43 8.68
N LEU A 37 4.21 1.57 9.58
CA LEU A 37 4.08 2.34 10.81
C LEU A 37 3.81 3.81 10.50
N GLU A 38 4.63 4.43 9.66
CA GLU A 38 4.48 5.83 9.28
C GLU A 38 3.14 6.10 8.58
N PHE A 39 2.69 5.17 7.73
CA PHE A 39 1.39 5.24 7.06
C PHE A 39 0.24 5.24 8.08
N ALA A 40 0.22 4.26 9.00
CA ALA A 40 -0.81 4.16 10.02
C ALA A 40 -0.81 5.35 10.99
N GLU A 41 0.37 5.81 11.43
CA GLU A 41 0.50 6.98 12.30
C GLU A 41 -0.04 8.26 11.69
N LYS A 42 0.13 8.45 10.38
CA LYS A 42 -0.47 9.58 9.65
C LYS A 42 -1.99 9.48 9.61
N LEU A 43 -2.54 8.29 9.33
CA LEU A 43 -3.99 8.09 9.30
C LEU A 43 -4.62 8.28 10.68
N ASN A 44 -3.93 7.87 11.75
CA ASN A 44 -4.38 8.04 13.13
C ASN A 44 -4.58 9.51 13.52
N LYS A 45 -3.91 10.46 12.85
CA LYS A 45 -4.05 11.91 13.08
C LYS A 45 -5.26 12.52 12.35
N SER A 46 -5.94 11.77 11.47
CA SER A 46 -7.08 12.29 10.70
C SER A 46 -8.27 12.60 11.61
N THR A 47 -8.88 13.77 11.48
CA THR A 47 -10.15 14.10 12.16
C THR A 47 -11.37 13.73 11.35
N GLY A 48 -11.18 13.30 10.09
CA GLY A 48 -12.25 12.83 9.20
C GLY A 48 -12.48 11.33 9.30
N LEU A 49 -13.52 10.86 8.61
CA LEU A 49 -13.73 9.43 8.40
C LEU A 49 -12.65 8.86 7.49
N VAL A 50 -12.08 7.72 7.87
CA VAL A 50 -11.02 7.03 7.12
C VAL A 50 -11.42 5.58 6.91
N HIS A 51 -11.13 5.07 5.73
CA HIS A 51 -11.29 3.66 5.36
C HIS A 51 -10.04 3.23 4.59
N VAL A 52 -9.41 2.14 5.02
CA VAL A 52 -8.20 1.58 4.40
C VAL A 52 -8.58 0.29 3.67
N ILE A 53 -8.18 0.18 2.41
CA ILE A 53 -8.28 -1.06 1.64
C ILE A 53 -6.86 -1.52 1.35
N PHE A 54 -6.55 -2.77 1.69
CA PHE A 54 -5.25 -3.38 1.40
C PHE A 54 -5.40 -4.50 0.34
N PRO A 55 -4.79 -4.36 -0.85
CA PRO A 55 -4.84 -5.40 -1.88
C PRO A 55 -3.83 -6.51 -1.61
N LEU A 56 -4.33 -7.75 -1.51
CA LEU A 56 -3.52 -8.95 -1.27
C LEU A 56 -2.89 -9.50 -2.54
N GLY A 57 -3.41 -9.14 -3.72
CA GLY A 57 -2.87 -9.57 -5.02
C GLY A 57 -1.61 -8.81 -5.46
N GLY A 58 -1.16 -7.82 -4.69
CA GLY A 58 0.06 -7.06 -4.97
C GLY A 58 -0.09 -5.55 -4.87
N LEU A 59 0.96 -4.88 -4.36
CA LEU A 59 0.97 -3.43 -4.08
C LEU A 59 1.52 -2.55 -5.21
N SER A 60 2.02 -3.14 -6.30
CA SER A 60 2.57 -2.40 -7.45
C SER A 60 2.57 -3.27 -8.71
N ILE A 61 2.74 -2.67 -9.89
CA ILE A 61 2.76 -3.38 -11.17
C ILE A 61 3.65 -4.66 -11.14
N PRO A 62 4.92 -4.62 -10.67
CA PRO A 62 5.77 -5.81 -10.62
C PRO A 62 5.59 -6.69 -9.37
N ALA A 63 4.66 -6.36 -8.46
CA ALA A 63 4.43 -7.10 -7.21
C ALA A 63 3.32 -8.15 -7.34
N ARG A 64 3.37 -8.96 -8.39
CA ARG A 64 2.47 -10.09 -8.65
C ARG A 64 3.25 -11.39 -8.75
N GLU A 65 2.61 -12.54 -8.62
CA GLU A 65 3.29 -13.83 -8.76
C GLU A 65 4.15 -13.90 -10.04
N GLY A 66 5.42 -14.30 -9.89
CA GLY A 66 6.43 -14.30 -10.96
C GLY A 66 7.10 -12.94 -11.26
N GLY A 67 6.61 -11.85 -10.68
CA GLY A 67 7.20 -10.51 -10.79
C GLY A 67 8.37 -10.26 -9.84
N VAL A 68 9.25 -9.32 -10.19
CA VAL A 68 10.48 -9.05 -9.42
C VAL A 68 10.21 -8.53 -8.01
N PHE A 69 9.10 -7.84 -7.79
CA PHE A 69 8.70 -7.34 -6.46
C PHE A 69 7.66 -8.23 -5.78
N PHE A 70 7.42 -9.44 -6.30
CA PHE A 70 6.63 -10.43 -5.58
C PHE A 70 7.32 -10.79 -4.27
N ASP A 71 6.62 -10.55 -3.17
CA ASP A 71 7.13 -10.71 -1.81
C ASP A 71 5.95 -10.83 -0.83
N PRO A 72 5.26 -11.99 -0.83
CA PRO A 72 4.07 -12.19 0.00
C PRO A 72 4.37 -12.05 1.49
N GLU A 73 5.57 -12.42 1.94
CA GLU A 73 5.99 -12.25 3.33
C GLU A 73 6.12 -10.76 3.71
N GLY A 74 6.81 -9.98 2.88
CA GLY A 74 6.92 -8.54 3.14
C GLY A 74 5.59 -7.81 3.03
N ASP A 75 4.70 -8.22 2.13
CA ASP A 75 3.35 -7.65 2.00
C ASP A 75 2.49 -7.99 3.23
N GLU A 76 2.62 -9.21 3.79
CA GLU A 76 1.98 -9.58 5.05
C GLU A 76 2.53 -8.80 6.25
N ILE A 77 3.84 -8.57 6.30
CA ILE A 77 4.45 -7.68 7.32
C ILE A 77 3.84 -6.28 7.22
N MET A 78 3.75 -5.72 6.02
CA MET A 78 3.16 -4.40 5.82
C MET A 78 1.68 -4.38 6.23
N ARG A 79 0.88 -5.35 5.77
CA ARG A 79 -0.55 -5.47 6.05
C ARG A 79 -0.83 -5.56 7.56
N SER A 80 -0.19 -6.51 8.23
CA SER A 80 -0.39 -6.76 9.66
C SER A 80 0.07 -5.56 10.50
N THR A 81 1.19 -4.93 10.14
CA THR A 81 1.70 -3.74 10.82
C THR A 81 0.74 -2.56 10.68
N ILE A 82 0.19 -2.30 9.48
CA ILE A 82 -0.82 -1.24 9.31
C ILE A 82 -2.04 -1.59 10.18
N GLN A 83 -2.59 -2.79 10.05
CA GLN A 83 -3.82 -3.19 10.73
C GLN A 83 -3.70 -3.10 12.27
N SER A 84 -2.56 -3.50 12.85
CA SER A 84 -2.36 -3.45 14.30
C SER A 84 -2.07 -2.06 14.84
N THR A 85 -1.61 -1.14 13.99
CA THR A 85 -1.19 0.22 14.40
C THR A 85 -2.31 1.23 14.22
N LEU A 86 -3.28 0.96 13.35
CA LEU A 86 -4.44 1.82 13.16
C LEU A 86 -5.29 1.91 14.44
N ARG A 87 -5.80 3.11 14.71
CA ARG A 87 -6.78 3.33 15.76
C ARG A 87 -8.05 2.50 15.50
N PRO A 88 -8.74 2.02 16.54
CA PRO A 88 -9.82 1.04 16.37
C PRO A 88 -11.03 1.52 15.55
N ASP A 89 -11.24 2.82 15.39
CA ASP A 89 -12.34 3.38 14.59
C ASP A 89 -12.06 3.46 13.09
N ILE A 90 -10.80 3.28 12.65
CA ILE A 90 -10.46 3.22 11.23
C ILE A 90 -10.75 1.83 10.71
N THR A 91 -11.67 1.72 9.75
CA THR A 91 -11.95 0.45 9.08
C THR A 91 -10.74 0.04 8.23
N PHE A 92 -10.28 -1.20 8.43
CA PHE A 92 -9.28 -1.85 7.59
C PHE A 92 -9.91 -3.04 6.88
N GLU A 93 -10.00 -2.97 5.56
CA GLU A 93 -10.58 -3.98 4.68
C GLU A 93 -9.48 -4.59 3.79
N THR A 94 -9.51 -5.90 3.58
CA THR A 94 -8.63 -6.58 2.63
C THR A 94 -9.40 -6.95 1.37
N SER A 95 -8.73 -6.99 0.23
CA SER A 95 -9.26 -7.47 -1.05
C SER A 95 -8.27 -8.43 -1.69
N ASP A 96 -8.74 -9.53 -2.25
CA ASP A 96 -7.89 -10.50 -2.96
C ASP A 96 -7.29 -9.95 -4.27
N ALA A 97 -7.78 -8.79 -4.72
CA ALA A 97 -7.35 -8.10 -5.93
C ALA A 97 -5.90 -7.60 -5.87
N HIS A 98 -5.27 -7.47 -7.03
CA HIS A 98 -4.04 -6.67 -7.20
C HIS A 98 -4.38 -5.17 -7.23
N ILE A 99 -3.44 -4.30 -6.85
CA ILE A 99 -3.62 -2.82 -6.86
C ILE A 99 -4.14 -2.21 -8.18
N ASN A 100 -3.97 -2.91 -9.29
CA ASN A 100 -4.30 -2.43 -10.64
C ASN A 100 -5.52 -3.14 -11.24
N ASP A 101 -6.16 -4.03 -10.49
CA ASP A 101 -7.35 -4.71 -10.97
C ASP A 101 -8.55 -3.76 -10.88
N LEU A 102 -9.42 -3.84 -11.89
CA LEU A 102 -10.58 -2.95 -12.01
C LEU A 102 -11.51 -3.05 -10.79
N GLU A 103 -11.64 -4.23 -10.21
CA GLU A 103 -12.47 -4.48 -9.03
C GLU A 103 -11.99 -3.70 -7.80
N LEU A 104 -10.67 -3.56 -7.60
CA LEU A 104 -10.14 -2.76 -6.51
C LEU A 104 -10.42 -1.27 -6.71
N GLY A 105 -10.27 -0.79 -7.94
CA GLY A 105 -10.62 0.59 -8.29
C GLY A 105 -12.11 0.88 -8.05
N ALA A 106 -12.99 -0.04 -8.43
CA ALA A 106 -14.42 0.06 -8.17
C ALA A 106 -14.74 0.05 -6.66
N LEU A 107 -14.10 -0.85 -5.90
CA LEU A 107 -14.23 -0.94 -4.44
C LEU A 107 -13.82 0.37 -3.75
N ALA A 108 -12.67 0.93 -4.13
CA ALA A 108 -12.18 2.20 -3.58
C ALA A 108 -13.15 3.36 -3.86
N ALA A 109 -13.68 3.45 -5.08
CA ALA A 109 -14.69 4.44 -5.43
C ALA A 109 -15.98 4.28 -4.62
N GLN A 110 -16.43 3.03 -4.43
CA GLN A 110 -17.60 2.72 -3.62
C GLN A 110 -17.42 3.16 -2.16
N ARG A 111 -16.30 2.79 -1.51
CA ARG A 111 -16.02 3.19 -0.13
C ARG A 111 -15.94 4.70 0.04
N LEU A 112 -15.34 5.40 -0.92
CA LEU A 112 -15.32 6.87 -0.92
C LEU A 112 -16.73 7.47 -0.92
N LEU A 113 -17.63 6.98 -1.80
CA LEU A 113 -19.02 7.46 -1.85
C LEU A 113 -19.77 7.20 -0.54
N GLU A 114 -19.55 6.04 0.08
CA GLU A 114 -20.12 5.70 1.39
C GLU A 114 -19.64 6.67 2.48
N LEU A 115 -18.35 7.01 2.52
CA LEU A 115 -17.80 7.99 3.46
C LEU A 115 -18.41 9.38 3.27
N LEU A 116 -18.51 9.85 2.02
CA LEU A 116 -19.09 11.16 1.70
C LEU A 116 -20.57 11.25 2.10
N ASN A 117 -21.33 10.18 1.89
CA ASN A 117 -22.74 10.12 2.29
C ASN A 117 -22.89 10.11 3.82
N LYS A 118 -22.03 9.37 4.52
CA LYS A 118 -22.00 9.33 6.00
C LYS A 118 -21.64 10.70 6.59
N GLN A 119 -20.67 11.40 6.01
CA GLN A 119 -20.30 12.74 6.44
C GLN A 119 -21.47 13.74 6.30
N LYS A 120 -22.16 13.76 5.15
CA LYS A 120 -23.35 14.61 4.94
C LYS A 120 -24.47 14.30 5.93
N GLY A 121 -24.63 13.03 6.32
CA GLY A 121 -25.60 12.62 7.34
C GLY A 121 -25.25 13.13 8.74
N ASN A 122 -23.95 13.23 9.07
CA ASN A 122 -23.47 13.77 10.33
C ASN A 122 -23.60 15.29 10.42
N GLU A 123 -23.44 16.02 9.31
CA GLU A 123 -23.57 17.49 9.27
C GLU A 123 -25.02 17.99 9.39
N LYS A 124 -26.01 17.13 9.14
CA LYS A 124 -27.45 17.46 9.22
C LYS A 124 -28.08 17.17 10.58
N LYS A 125 -27.32 16.62 11.53
CA LYS A 125 -27.75 16.35 12.91
C LYS A 125 -27.21 17.41 13.85
#